data_AF-A0A650A4G5-F1
#
_entry.id   AF-A0A650A4G5-F1
#
_cell.length_a   1.000
_cell.length_b   1.000
_cell.length_c   1.000
_cell.angle_alpha   90.00
_cell.angle_beta   90.00
_cell.angle_gamma   90.00
#
_symmetry.space_group_name_H-M   'P 1'
#
loop_
_entity.id
_entity.type
_entity.pdbx_description
1 polymer ?
#
loop_
_entity_poly.entity_id
_entity_poly.type
_entity_poly.pdbx_seq_one_letter_code
_entity_poly.pdbx_strand_id
1 'polypeptide(L)'
;MSVTDSPQVEPAQEPGWEAVEELPPSAKLVAKSLEYNDSLTQSQLADETLLPARTVRYALNRLEDVGVVDSRFSFADARKRVYTLSIE
;
A
#
# COMPACT_ATOMS: atom_id res chain seq x y z
N MET A 1 22.77 8.85 41.00
CA MET A 1 22.63 7.68 40.11
C MET A 1 21.16 7.37 39.99
N SER A 2 20.51 7.83 38.92
CA SER A 2 19.21 7.31 38.49
C SER A 2 19.18 7.41 36.98
N VAL A 3 19.57 6.31 36.35
CA VAL A 3 19.35 6.04 34.94
C VAL A 3 17.88 5.69 34.79
N THR A 4 17.08 6.66 34.35
CA THR A 4 15.79 6.37 33.72
C THR A 4 16.10 5.91 32.30
N ASP A 5 16.16 4.60 32.13
CA ASP A 5 16.07 3.95 30.83
C ASP A 5 14.60 3.94 30.41
N SER A 6 14.24 4.93 29.60
CA SER A 6 12.95 4.92 28.90
C SER A 6 13.08 3.95 27.72
N PRO A 7 12.15 2.99 27.53
CA PRO A 7 12.23 2.09 26.39
C PRO A 7 12.11 2.93 25.13
N GLN A 8 13.19 3.01 24.37
CA GLN A 8 13.15 3.57 23.04
C GLN A 8 12.32 2.61 22.21
N VAL A 9 11.08 2.99 21.89
CA VAL A 9 10.31 2.33 20.83
C VAL A 9 11.09 2.66 19.56
N GLU A 10 11.95 1.74 19.14
CA GLU A 10 12.56 1.80 17.81
C GLU A 10 11.39 1.97 16.83
N PRO A 11 11.37 3.04 16.01
CA PRO A 11 10.33 3.15 15.00
C PRO A 11 10.47 1.90 14.13
N ALA A 12 9.41 1.08 14.11
CA ALA A 12 9.33 -0.02 13.15
C ALA A 12 9.64 0.59 11.79
N GLN A 13 10.71 0.10 11.15
CA GLN A 13 11.21 0.63 9.88
C GLN A 13 10.00 0.88 8.96
N GLU A 14 9.75 2.15 8.62
CA GLU A 14 8.71 2.50 7.65
C GLU A 14 8.98 1.66 6.39
N PRO A 15 8.01 0.89 5.91
CA PRO A 15 8.24 0.04 4.76
C PRO A 15 8.68 0.91 3.58
N GLY A 16 9.64 0.45 2.79
CA GLY A 16 10.21 1.17 1.66
C GLY A 16 10.04 0.40 0.36
N TRP A 17 10.53 0.95 -0.75
CA TRP A 17 10.45 0.29 -2.06
C TRP A 17 11.13 -1.08 -2.11
N GLU A 18 12.13 -1.33 -1.25
CA GLU A 18 12.76 -2.65 -1.07
C GLU A 18 11.74 -3.76 -0.76
N ALA A 19 10.72 -3.47 0.05
CA ALA A 19 9.66 -4.43 0.35
C ALA A 19 8.81 -4.78 -0.88
N VAL A 20 8.71 -3.86 -1.85
CA VAL A 20 7.97 -4.06 -3.09
C VAL A 20 8.81 -4.82 -4.13
N GLU A 21 10.14 -4.71 -4.10
CA GLU A 21 11.03 -5.38 -5.07
C GLU A 21 10.85 -6.91 -5.06
N GLU A 22 10.68 -7.49 -3.87
CA GLU A 22 10.45 -8.92 -3.63
C GLU A 22 9.02 -9.39 -3.97
N LEU A 23 8.10 -8.47 -4.29
CA LEU A 23 6.72 -8.82 -4.60
C LEU A 23 6.52 -9.29 -6.06
N PRO A 24 5.43 -10.02 -6.34
CA PRO A 24 5.08 -10.43 -7.69
C PRO A 24 4.92 -9.25 -8.67
N PRO A 25 5.13 -9.44 -9.98
CA PRO A 25 5.05 -8.36 -10.97
C PRO A 25 3.74 -7.57 -10.96
N SER A 26 2.60 -8.23 -10.70
CA SER A 26 1.31 -7.56 -10.60
C SER A 26 1.22 -6.60 -9.41
N ALA A 27 1.83 -6.94 -8.27
CA ALA A 27 1.89 -6.06 -7.11
C ALA A 27 2.79 -4.86 -7.38
N LYS A 28 3.96 -5.08 -7.98
CA LYS A 28 4.87 -4.01 -8.39
C LYS A 28 4.21 -3.01 -9.35
N LEU A 29 3.46 -3.51 -10.34
CA LEU A 29 2.73 -2.66 -11.27
C LEU A 29 1.65 -1.82 -10.58
N VAL A 30 0.89 -2.42 -9.64
CA VAL A 30 -0.13 -1.69 -8.86
C VAL A 30 0.51 -0.62 -7.97
N ALA A 31 1.64 -0.92 -7.31
CA ALA A 31 2.38 0.06 -6.52
C ALA A 31 2.84 1.24 -7.39
N LYS A 32 3.40 0.97 -8.57
CA LYS A 32 3.80 2.00 -9.53
C LYS A 32 2.61 2.85 -10.01
N SER A 33 1.45 2.22 -10.23
CA SER A 33 0.23 2.95 -10.60
C SER A 33 -0.24 3.89 -9.50
N LEU A 34 -0.15 3.48 -8.23
CA LEU A 34 -0.47 4.33 -7.07
C LEU A 34 0.53 5.49 -6.92
N GLU A 35 1.83 5.24 -7.13
CA GLU A 35 2.86 6.29 -7.13
C GLU A 35 2.56 7.42 -8.12
N TYR A 36 1.99 7.11 -9.30
CA TYR A 36 1.65 8.11 -10.30
C TYR A 36 0.31 8.83 -10.07
N ASN A 37 -0.62 8.24 -9.31
CA ASN A 37 -2.02 8.69 -9.26
C ASN A 37 -2.48 9.08 -7.84
N ASP A 38 -1.58 9.12 -6.86
CA ASP A 38 -1.78 9.36 -5.42
C ASP A 38 -2.75 8.39 -4.73
N SER A 39 -4.01 8.33 -5.16
CA SER A 39 -5.04 7.51 -4.54
C SER A 39 -6.06 7.01 -5.55
N LEU A 40 -6.28 5.69 -5.58
CA LEU A 40 -7.18 5.04 -6.54
C LEU A 40 -8.08 4.01 -5.85
N THR A 41 -9.30 3.84 -6.35
CA THR A 41 -10.14 2.69 -5.99
C THR A 41 -9.67 1.42 -6.70
N GLN A 42 -10.07 0.26 -6.19
CA GLN A 42 -9.74 -1.04 -6.82
C GLN A 42 -10.18 -1.11 -8.29
N SER A 43 -11.34 -0.53 -8.65
CA SER A 43 -11.82 -0.51 -10.03
C SER A 43 -10.94 0.37 -10.91
N GLN A 44 -10.58 1.56 -10.44
CA GLN A 44 -9.68 2.46 -11.19
C GLN A 44 -8.29 1.83 -11.37
N LEU A 45 -7.77 1.13 -10.37
CA LEU A 45 -6.52 0.38 -10.50
C LEU A 45 -6.61 -0.72 -11.56
N ALA A 46 -7.76 -1.40 -11.68
CA ALA A 46 -7.96 -2.38 -12.73
C ALA A 46 -7.96 -1.74 -14.12
N ASP A 47 -8.60 -0.57 -14.25
CA ASP A 47 -8.64 0.18 -15.51
C ASP A 47 -7.24 0.73 -15.88
N GLU A 48 -6.51 1.29 -14.92
CA GLU A 48 -5.19 1.90 -15.12
C GLU A 48 -4.10 0.86 -15.43
N THR A 49 -4.12 -0.26 -14.73
CA THR A 49 -3.10 -1.33 -14.91
C THR A 49 -3.45 -2.32 -16.02
N LEU A 50 -4.69 -2.26 -16.54
CA LEU A 50 -5.27 -3.26 -17.46
C LEU A 50 -5.26 -4.69 -16.89
N LEU A 51 -5.14 -4.83 -15.57
CA LEU A 51 -5.18 -6.11 -14.89
C LEU A 51 -6.63 -6.51 -14.60
N PRO A 52 -6.96 -7.81 -14.65
CA PRO A 52 -8.24 -8.30 -14.14
C PRO A 52 -8.44 -7.90 -12.67
N ALA A 53 -9.67 -7.54 -12.29
CA ALA A 53 -10.00 -7.07 -10.94
C ALA A 53 -9.57 -8.05 -9.82
N ARG A 54 -9.58 -9.36 -10.08
CA ARG A 54 -9.08 -10.38 -9.12
C ARG A 54 -7.56 -10.27 -8.91
N THR A 55 -6.81 -9.94 -9.94
CA THR A 55 -5.35 -9.75 -9.88
C THR A 55 -5.01 -8.47 -9.15
N VAL A 56 -5.76 -7.39 -9.38
CA VAL A 56 -5.61 -6.14 -8.60
C VAL A 56 -5.90 -6.39 -7.13
N ARG A 57 -6.97 -7.14 -6.80
CA ARG A 57 -7.26 -7.50 -5.41
C ARG A 57 -6.10 -8.28 -4.77
N TYR A 58 -5.57 -9.26 -5.49
CA TYR A 58 -4.43 -10.04 -5.02
C TYR A 58 -3.20 -9.15 -4.80
N ALA A 59 -2.90 -8.26 -5.74
CA ALA A 59 -1.81 -7.29 -5.63
C ALA A 59 -1.96 -6.37 -4.41
N LEU A 60 -3.14 -5.77 -4.23
CA LEU A 60 -3.43 -4.90 -3.10
C LEU A 60 -3.29 -5.62 -1.77
N ASN A 61 -3.81 -6.84 -1.64
CA ASN A 61 -3.62 -7.64 -0.43
C ASN A 61 -2.13 -7.86 -0.13
N ARG A 62 -1.31 -8.17 -1.14
CA ARG A 62 0.14 -8.36 -0.95
C ARG A 62 0.86 -7.09 -0.53
N LEU A 63 0.43 -5.94 -1.05
CA LEU A 63 0.99 -4.64 -0.69
C LEU A 63 0.59 -4.24 0.72
N GLU A 64 -0.68 -4.46 1.10
CA GLU A 64 -1.17 -4.26 2.48
C GLU A 64 -0.45 -5.18 3.48
N ASP A 65 -0.20 -6.46 3.11
CA ASP A 65 0.49 -7.43 3.96
C ASP A 65 1.92 -6.98 4.35
N VAL A 66 2.60 -6.25 3.45
CA VAL A 66 3.95 -5.69 3.70
C VAL A 66 3.91 -4.23 4.15
N GLY A 67 2.72 -3.67 4.36
CA GLY A 67 2.53 -2.31 4.88
C GLY A 67 2.85 -1.17 3.92
N VAL A 68 3.06 -1.44 2.62
CA VAL A 68 3.43 -0.38 1.65
C VAL A 68 2.22 0.36 1.07
N VAL A 69 1.01 -0.11 1.33
CA VAL A 69 -0.24 0.50 0.88
C VAL A 69 -1.24 0.58 2.02
N ASP A 70 -1.82 1.76 2.17
CA ASP A 70 -2.94 2.03 3.06
C ASP A 70 -4.25 2.09 2.32
N SER A 71 -5.33 1.87 3.07
CA SER A 71 -6.67 1.80 2.51
C SER A 71 -7.73 2.36 3.44
N ARG A 72 -8.55 3.24 2.89
CA ARG A 72 -9.61 3.95 3.61
C ARG A 72 -10.93 3.91 2.87
N PHE A 73 -12.05 4.15 3.55
CA PHE A 73 -13.34 4.29 2.88
C PHE A 73 -13.31 5.50 1.94
N SER A 74 -13.93 5.35 0.77
CA SER A 74 -14.12 6.47 -0.14
C SER A 74 -15.14 7.44 0.43
N PHE A 75 -14.83 8.74 0.37
CA PHE A 75 -15.79 9.79 0.72
C PHE A 75 -16.99 9.85 -0.27
N ALA A 76 -16.78 9.44 -1.53
CA ALA A 76 -17.83 9.47 -2.54
C ALA A 76 -18.80 8.28 -2.46
N ASP A 77 -18.30 7.10 -2.05
CA ASP A 77 -19.12 5.89 -1.81
C ASP A 77 -18.45 5.07 -0.71
N ALA A 78 -18.99 5.12 0.52
CA ALA A 78 -18.41 4.47 1.68
C ALA A 78 -18.32 2.93 1.58
N ARG A 79 -18.95 2.31 0.58
CA ARG A 79 -18.80 0.87 0.31
C ARG A 79 -17.51 0.55 -0.44
N LYS A 80 -16.89 1.56 -1.06
CA LYS A 80 -15.63 1.43 -1.79
C LYS A 80 -14.46 1.81 -0.90
N ARG A 81 -13.31 1.20 -1.18
CA ARG A 81 -12.03 1.59 -0.59
C ARG A 81 -11.20 2.37 -1.60
N VAL A 82 -10.46 3.35 -1.10
CA VAL A 82 -9.42 4.08 -1.83
C VAL A 82 -8.09 3.65 -1.23
N TYR A 83 -7.15 3.31 -2.10
CA TYR A 83 -5.82 2.83 -1.78
C TYR A 83 -4.81 3.93 -2.07
N THR A 84 -3.81 4.07 -1.21
CA THR A 84 -2.75 5.08 -1.30
C THR A 84 -1.43 4.43 -0.91
N LEU A 85 -0.35 4.84 -1.58
CA LEU A 85 0.99 4.38 -1.24
C LEU A 85 1.42 4.98 0.10
N SER A 86 1.97 4.16 0.99
CA SER A 86 2.38 4.55 2.36
C SER A 86 3.89 4.77 2.47
N ILE A 87 4.60 4.76 1.34
CA ILE A 87 6.06 4.79 1.26
C ILE A 87 6.48 5.97 0.38
N GLU A 88 7.61 6.60 0.72
CA GLU A 88 8.24 7.69 -0.06
C GLU A 88 9.24 7.17 -1.11
#